data_AF-A0A061KUL3-F1
#
_entry.id   AF-A0A061KUL3-F1
#
_cell.length_a   1.000
_cell.length_b   1.000
_cell.length_c   1.000
_cell.angle_alpha   90.00
_cell.angle_beta   90.00
_cell.angle_gamma   90.00
#
_symmetry.space_group_name_H-M   'P 1'
#
loop_
_entity.id
_entity.type
_entity.pdbx_description
1 polymer ?
#
loop_
_entity_poly.entity_id
_entity_poly.type
_entity_poly.pdbx_seq_one_letter_code
_entity_poly.pdbx_strand_id
1 'polypeptide(L)'
;MKKIALIIGSMIAGGIISAAGFTWFAKEEPPAEKTSTAERKVLFWYDPMYPNTRFDKPGKSPFMDMDLVPKYADEESSASGVRIDPTQTQNLGVKTATVTRGPLTFSQSFPANVSYNEYQYAIVQARAAGFIDKVYPLTVGDKVQKGAPLLDLTIPDWVEAQSEYLLLRETGGTATQTEGILERLRLAGMPEADIRRLIATQKIQTRFTLKAPIDGVITAFDLRAGMNIAKDNVVAKIQGMDPVWVTAAIPESIAWLVKDASQFTLTVPARPDKTLTIRKWTLLPGVDAATRTLQLRLEIDNADEALKPGMNAGLQLNTASEPMLLIPSQALIDTGNEQRVITVDADGRFVPKRVAVFQASQGVTALRSGLAEGEKVVSSGLFLIDSEANISGALERMRSESATHAH
;
A
#
# COMPACT_ATOMS: atom_id res chain seq x y z
N MET A 1 66.35 11.09 -70.41
CA MET A 1 65.61 11.43 -71.66
C MET A 1 64.46 10.42 -71.75
N LYS A 2 63.28 10.64 -71.18
CA LYS A 2 62.38 11.79 -71.25
C LYS A 2 62.00 12.09 -72.71
N LYS A 3 60.83 11.57 -73.08
CA LYS A 3 59.94 11.97 -74.19
C LYS A 3 60.46 11.68 -75.61
N ILE A 4 59.54 11.24 -76.47
CA ILE A 4 59.73 10.81 -77.87
C ILE A 4 60.15 9.32 -77.91
N ALA A 5 59.36 8.33 -78.29
CA ALA A 5 58.18 8.29 -79.14
C ALA A 5 57.20 7.20 -78.65
N LEU A 6 56.68 7.44 -77.45
CA LEU A 6 55.37 7.04 -76.93
C LEU A 6 54.18 7.51 -77.83
N ILE A 7 54.39 7.71 -79.14
CA ILE A 7 53.42 8.27 -80.10
C ILE A 7 53.23 7.34 -81.32
N ILE A 8 54.12 6.36 -81.57
CA ILE A 8 53.93 5.38 -82.66
C ILE A 8 53.17 4.13 -82.17
N GLY A 9 53.13 3.87 -80.86
CA GLY A 9 52.40 2.73 -80.27
C GLY A 9 50.89 2.93 -80.11
N SER A 10 50.37 4.16 -80.16
CA SER A 10 48.92 4.43 -79.97
C SER A 10 48.11 4.39 -81.27
N MET A 11 48.73 4.12 -82.43
CA MET A 11 48.05 4.10 -83.73
C MET A 11 47.84 2.67 -84.29
N ILE A 12 48.25 1.63 -83.57
CA ILE A 12 48.04 0.22 -83.95
C ILE A 12 47.02 -0.48 -83.02
N ALA A 13 46.78 0.05 -81.82
CA ALA A 13 45.76 -0.47 -80.90
C ALA A 13 44.32 0.04 -81.17
N GLY A 14 44.16 1.08 -82.01
CA GLY A 14 42.84 1.62 -82.40
C GLY A 14 42.19 0.95 -83.62
N GLY A 15 42.93 0.12 -84.36
CA GLY A 15 42.46 -0.53 -85.59
C GLY A 15 41.91 -1.95 -85.41
N ILE A 16 42.05 -2.56 -84.22
CA ILE A 16 41.62 -3.94 -83.95
C ILE A 16 40.32 -3.98 -83.11
N ILE A 17 39.90 -2.86 -82.50
CA ILE A 17 38.65 -2.79 -81.71
C ILE A 17 37.45 -2.34 -82.57
N SER A 18 37.68 -1.76 -83.75
CA SER A 18 36.63 -1.32 -84.68
C SER A 18 36.19 -2.38 -85.70
N ALA A 19 36.84 -3.56 -85.74
CA ALA A 19 36.45 -4.68 -86.61
C ALA A 19 35.68 -5.79 -85.86
N ALA A 20 35.65 -5.78 -84.52
CA ALA A 20 34.85 -6.70 -83.71
C ALA A 20 33.46 -6.14 -83.34
N GLY A 21 33.19 -4.87 -83.64
CA GLY A 21 31.94 -4.15 -83.33
C GLY A 21 30.89 -4.11 -84.44
N PHE A 22 31.14 -4.71 -85.62
CA PHE A 22 30.24 -4.57 -86.79
C PHE A 22 29.71 -5.89 -87.37
N THR A 23 30.12 -7.05 -86.86
CA THR A 23 29.60 -8.36 -87.29
C THR A 23 28.68 -9.04 -86.27
N TRP A 24 28.23 -8.28 -85.26
CA TRP A 24 27.20 -8.71 -84.30
C TRP A 24 25.97 -7.80 -84.32
N PHE A 25 25.78 -7.06 -85.42
CA PHE A 25 24.58 -6.32 -85.76
C PHE A 25 23.98 -6.90 -87.06
N ALA A 26 23.67 -8.19 -87.04
CA ALA A 26 22.80 -8.81 -88.03
C ALA A 26 22.21 -10.11 -87.48
N LYS A 27 20.93 -10.01 -87.08
CA LYS A 27 19.91 -11.05 -87.20
C LYS A 27 19.91 -12.15 -86.12
N GLU A 28 19.12 -11.90 -85.06
CA GLU A 28 18.23 -12.90 -84.45
C GLU A 28 17.22 -12.20 -83.54
N GLU A 29 15.92 -12.33 -83.87
CA GLU A 29 14.78 -11.88 -83.06
C GLU A 29 14.59 -12.82 -81.86
N PRO A 30 14.60 -12.31 -80.61
CA PRO A 30 14.12 -13.07 -79.46
C PRO A 30 12.60 -12.94 -79.33
N PRO A 31 11.90 -13.99 -78.86
CA PRO A 31 10.46 -13.97 -78.67
C PRO A 31 10.07 -13.03 -77.52
N ALA A 32 8.90 -12.40 -77.65
CA ALA A 32 8.32 -11.54 -76.63
C ALA A 32 8.01 -12.32 -75.34
N GLU A 33 8.84 -12.14 -74.31
CA GLU A 33 8.49 -12.48 -72.94
C GLU A 33 7.48 -11.50 -72.38
N LYS A 34 6.34 -12.06 -71.98
CA LYS A 34 5.24 -11.38 -71.33
C LYS A 34 5.72 -10.84 -69.99
N THR A 35 5.53 -9.54 -69.77
CA THR A 35 5.55 -8.91 -68.46
C THR A 35 4.50 -9.61 -67.58
N SER A 36 4.94 -10.50 -66.69
CA SER A 36 4.09 -11.01 -65.62
C SER A 36 3.96 -9.91 -64.57
N THR A 37 2.85 -9.17 -64.64
CA THR A 37 2.29 -8.40 -63.53
C THR A 37 2.31 -9.31 -62.30
N ALA A 38 3.03 -8.92 -61.25
CA ALA A 38 2.93 -9.58 -59.95
C ALA A 38 1.45 -9.59 -59.55
N GLU A 39 0.87 -10.79 -59.44
CA GLU A 39 -0.53 -10.98 -59.05
C GLU A 39 -0.74 -10.44 -57.64
N ARG A 40 -1.45 -9.32 -57.53
CA ARG A 40 -1.86 -8.71 -56.26
C ARG A 40 -2.72 -9.70 -55.50
N LYS A 41 -2.38 -9.98 -54.24
CA LYS A 41 -3.12 -10.92 -53.39
C LYS A 41 -4.44 -10.29 -52.92
N VAL A 42 -5.55 -10.76 -53.46
CA VAL A 42 -6.90 -10.36 -53.05
C VAL A 42 -7.25 -11.05 -51.73
N LEU A 43 -7.70 -10.30 -50.72
CA LEU A 43 -8.06 -10.84 -49.40
C LEU A 43 -9.50 -11.40 -49.38
N PHE A 44 -10.45 -10.63 -49.91
CA PHE A 44 -11.84 -11.05 -50.12
C PHE A 44 -12.53 -10.10 -51.11
N TRP A 45 -13.62 -10.57 -51.69
CA TRP A 45 -14.50 -9.83 -52.58
C TRP A 45 -15.74 -9.39 -51.79
N TYR A 46 -16.22 -8.16 -52.00
CA TYR A 46 -17.41 -7.68 -51.32
C TYR A 46 -18.30 -6.83 -52.23
N ASP A 47 -19.57 -6.71 -51.84
CA ASP A 47 -20.55 -5.85 -52.51
C ASP A 47 -20.53 -4.45 -51.84
N PRO A 48 -20.32 -3.37 -52.61
CA PRO A 48 -20.28 -2.00 -52.08
C PRO A 48 -21.53 -1.57 -51.30
N MET A 49 -22.70 -2.18 -51.57
CA MET A 49 -23.96 -1.86 -50.89
C MET A 49 -24.24 -2.73 -49.65
N TYR A 50 -23.59 -3.90 -49.53
CA TYR A 50 -23.67 -4.78 -48.35
C TYR A 50 -22.27 -5.18 -47.87
N PRO A 51 -21.55 -4.28 -47.16
CA PRO A 51 -20.16 -4.49 -46.77
C PRO A 51 -19.93 -5.65 -45.78
N ASN A 52 -20.99 -6.17 -45.17
CA ASN A 52 -20.91 -7.21 -44.13
C ASN A 52 -20.77 -8.63 -44.69
N THR A 53 -20.97 -8.85 -45.99
CA THR A 53 -20.93 -10.19 -46.61
C THR A 53 -19.66 -10.34 -47.44
N ARG A 54 -18.83 -11.35 -47.12
CA ARG A 54 -17.52 -11.59 -47.75
C ARG A 54 -17.59 -12.79 -48.69
N PHE A 55 -16.96 -12.68 -49.86
CA PHE A 55 -16.89 -13.73 -50.87
C PHE A 55 -15.43 -14.09 -51.21
N ASP A 56 -15.13 -15.37 -51.34
CA ASP A 56 -13.76 -15.87 -51.55
C ASP A 56 -13.35 -15.94 -53.03
N LYS A 57 -14.30 -15.72 -53.95
CA LYS A 57 -14.08 -15.82 -55.41
C LYS A 57 -14.62 -14.60 -56.14
N PRO A 58 -13.97 -14.18 -57.24
CA PRO A 58 -14.56 -13.21 -58.17
C PRO A 58 -15.86 -13.77 -58.74
N GLY A 59 -16.90 -12.94 -58.79
CA GLY A 59 -18.20 -13.32 -59.32
C GLY A 59 -19.22 -12.19 -59.19
N LYS A 60 -20.43 -12.45 -59.67
CA LYS A 60 -21.56 -11.53 -59.50
C LYS A 60 -22.19 -11.72 -58.12
N SER A 61 -22.55 -10.61 -57.48
CA SER A 61 -23.24 -10.59 -56.20
C SER A 61 -24.59 -11.33 -56.30
N PRO A 62 -24.89 -12.29 -55.40
CA PRO A 62 -26.16 -13.02 -55.37
C PRO A 62 -27.39 -12.12 -55.16
N PHE A 63 -27.18 -10.87 -54.74
CA PHE A 63 -28.25 -9.94 -54.37
C PHE A 63 -28.67 -9.01 -55.51
N MET A 64 -27.77 -8.66 -56.45
CA MET A 64 -28.08 -7.72 -57.55
C MET A 64 -27.28 -7.92 -58.85
N ASP A 65 -26.73 -9.10 -59.12
CA ASP A 65 -26.12 -9.47 -60.42
C ASP A 65 -25.02 -8.51 -60.95
N MET A 66 -24.42 -7.74 -60.02
CA MET A 66 -23.29 -6.82 -60.24
C MET A 66 -21.97 -7.48 -59.85
N ASP A 67 -20.88 -7.09 -60.54
CA ASP A 67 -19.55 -7.66 -60.28
C ASP A 67 -19.03 -7.26 -58.90
N LEU A 68 -18.60 -8.25 -58.11
CA LEU A 68 -17.98 -8.02 -56.80
C LEU A 68 -16.65 -7.28 -56.97
N VAL A 69 -16.31 -6.44 -55.99
CA VAL A 69 -15.07 -5.64 -56.01
C VAL A 69 -14.01 -6.32 -55.15
N PRO A 70 -12.76 -6.50 -55.64
CA PRO A 70 -11.69 -7.10 -54.87
C PRO A 70 -11.12 -6.10 -53.86
N LYS A 71 -11.04 -6.50 -52.58
CA LYS A 71 -10.28 -5.74 -51.57
C LYS A 71 -8.84 -6.25 -51.52
N TYR A 72 -7.90 -5.39 -51.88
CA TYR A 72 -6.47 -5.68 -51.91
C TYR A 72 -5.83 -5.42 -50.55
N ALA A 73 -4.77 -6.17 -50.21
CA ALA A 73 -4.00 -5.98 -48.98
C ALA A 73 -3.23 -4.63 -48.91
N ASP A 74 -3.12 -3.91 -50.03
CA ASP A 74 -2.23 -2.75 -50.18
C ASP A 74 -2.92 -1.38 -49.96
N GLU A 75 -4.23 -1.33 -49.68
CA GLU A 75 -4.97 -0.05 -49.52
C GLU A 75 -4.97 0.55 -48.10
N GLU A 76 -4.33 -0.11 -47.13
CA GLU A 76 -3.93 0.55 -45.88
C GLU A 76 -2.41 0.43 -45.74
N SER A 77 -1.72 1.57 -45.67
CA SER A 77 -0.32 1.62 -45.31
C SER A 77 -0.05 0.70 -44.14
N SER A 78 1.01 -0.10 -44.25
CA SER A 78 1.51 -1.12 -43.32
C SER A 78 1.90 -0.60 -41.92
N ALA A 79 1.29 0.47 -41.46
CA ALA A 79 1.56 1.15 -40.20
C ALA A 79 0.53 0.71 -39.16
N SER A 80 1.01 0.15 -38.05
CA SER A 80 0.23 -0.20 -36.87
C SER A 80 -0.60 0.99 -36.37
N GLY A 81 -1.79 0.71 -35.81
CA GLY A 81 -2.74 1.72 -35.30
C GLY A 81 -3.81 2.22 -36.28
N VAL A 82 -4.60 3.19 -35.80
CA VAL A 82 -5.75 3.80 -36.48
C VAL A 82 -5.62 5.32 -36.50
N ARG A 83 -5.98 5.95 -37.63
CA ARG A 83 -6.02 7.40 -37.77
C ARG A 83 -7.48 7.85 -37.70
N ILE A 84 -7.79 8.68 -36.72
CA ILE A 84 -9.12 9.27 -36.52
C ILE A 84 -9.03 10.76 -36.85
N ASP A 85 -10.09 11.32 -37.44
CA ASP A 85 -10.16 12.74 -37.75
C ASP A 85 -9.96 13.59 -36.46
N PRO A 86 -9.01 14.53 -36.43
CA PRO A 86 -8.77 15.39 -35.28
C PRO A 86 -10.03 16.12 -34.78
N THR A 87 -10.93 16.53 -35.68
CA THR A 87 -12.19 17.21 -35.30
C THR A 87 -13.14 16.29 -34.52
N GLN A 88 -13.21 15.00 -34.88
CA GLN A 88 -14.00 14.01 -34.16
C GLN A 88 -13.40 13.73 -32.78
N THR A 89 -12.08 13.62 -32.67
CA THR A 89 -11.41 13.41 -31.38
C THR A 89 -11.56 14.62 -30.45
N GLN A 90 -11.57 15.84 -30.99
CA GLN A 90 -11.82 17.06 -30.23
C GLN A 90 -13.28 17.15 -29.77
N ASN A 91 -14.24 16.84 -30.64
CA ASN A 91 -15.68 16.80 -30.30
C ASN A 91 -15.99 15.74 -29.24
N LEU A 92 -15.27 14.60 -29.27
CA LEU A 92 -15.35 13.56 -28.26
C LEU A 92 -14.72 13.97 -26.91
N GLY A 93 -13.91 15.05 -26.89
CA GLY A 93 -13.25 15.52 -25.67
C GLY A 93 -12.15 14.57 -25.19
N VAL A 94 -11.43 13.95 -26.12
CA VAL A 94 -10.35 12.99 -25.81
C VAL A 94 -9.28 13.64 -24.94
N LYS A 95 -8.95 12.99 -23.83
CA LYS A 95 -7.86 13.40 -22.93
C LYS A 95 -6.75 12.37 -22.96
N THR A 96 -5.52 12.84 -22.94
CA THR A 96 -4.33 11.99 -22.87
C THR A 96 -3.59 12.23 -21.56
N ALA A 97 -3.00 11.19 -20.99
CA ALA A 97 -2.07 11.26 -19.87
C ALA A 97 -0.69 10.79 -20.31
N THR A 98 0.35 11.33 -19.69
CA THR A 98 1.74 10.89 -19.94
C THR A 98 2.07 9.74 -18.98
N VAL A 99 2.73 8.70 -19.49
CA VAL A 99 3.26 7.60 -18.68
C VAL A 99 4.45 8.10 -17.88
N THR A 100 4.40 7.91 -16.56
CA THR A 100 5.50 8.26 -15.65
C THR A 100 6.02 7.01 -14.95
N ARG A 101 7.26 7.05 -14.43
CA ARG A 101 7.78 5.99 -13.57
C ARG A 101 7.84 6.45 -12.12
N GLY A 102 7.27 5.68 -11.21
CA GLY A 102 7.25 6.00 -9.79
C GLY A 102 6.65 4.89 -8.91
N PRO A 103 6.77 5.00 -7.59
CA PRO A 103 6.13 4.06 -6.67
C PRO A 103 4.61 4.25 -6.71
N LEU A 104 3.85 3.15 -6.75
CA LEU A 104 2.41 3.17 -6.57
C LEU A 104 2.12 3.23 -5.08
N THR A 105 1.39 4.27 -4.65
CA THR A 105 0.96 4.41 -3.27
C THR A 105 -0.31 3.60 -3.05
N PHE A 106 -0.17 2.47 -2.37
CA PHE A 106 -1.32 1.73 -1.86
C PHE A 106 -1.96 2.49 -0.73
N SER A 107 -3.30 2.54 -0.73
CA SER A 107 -4.04 3.18 0.34
C SER A 107 -5.23 2.33 0.77
N GLN A 108 -5.31 2.03 2.06
CA GLN A 108 -6.39 1.24 2.62
C GLN A 108 -6.77 1.72 4.03
N SER A 109 -8.05 1.62 4.35
CA SER A 109 -8.58 1.99 5.67
C SER A 109 -8.93 0.75 6.49
N PHE A 110 -8.60 0.79 7.78
CA PHE A 110 -8.83 -0.29 8.73
C PHE A 110 -9.59 0.22 9.96
N PRO A 111 -10.51 -0.59 10.51
CA PRO A 111 -11.10 -0.29 11.81
C PRO A 111 -10.07 -0.50 12.92
N ALA A 112 -10.14 0.36 13.93
CA ALA A 112 -9.28 0.30 15.10
C ALA A 112 -10.07 0.63 16.38
N ASN A 113 -9.58 0.12 17.50
CA ASN A 113 -10.17 0.32 18.82
C ASN A 113 -9.21 1.11 19.71
N VAL A 114 -9.73 2.16 20.35
CA VAL A 114 -9.02 2.87 21.41
C VAL A 114 -9.09 2.02 22.68
N SER A 115 -7.94 1.73 23.29
CA SER A 115 -7.82 0.86 24.46
C SER A 115 -6.93 1.51 25.52
N TYR A 116 -6.99 0.98 26.74
CA TYR A 116 -6.10 1.38 27.81
C TYR A 116 -4.64 1.05 27.45
N ASN A 117 -3.72 1.81 28.02
CA ASN A 117 -2.31 1.49 27.92
C ASN A 117 -1.94 0.39 28.91
N GLU A 118 -1.64 -0.81 28.41
CA GLU A 118 -1.32 -1.95 29.26
C GLU A 118 0.10 -1.89 29.85
N TYR A 119 0.95 -0.95 29.41
CA TYR A 119 2.20 -0.65 30.13
C TYR A 119 1.96 0.20 31.38
N GLN A 120 0.88 0.98 31.41
CA GLN A 120 0.44 1.74 32.58
C GLN A 120 -0.62 0.96 33.34
N TYR A 121 -0.25 -0.23 33.80
CA TYR A 121 -1.16 -1.15 34.48
C TYR A 121 -0.74 -1.34 35.93
N ALA A 122 -1.60 -0.96 36.87
CA ALA A 122 -1.35 -1.09 38.29
C ALA A 122 -2.47 -1.85 38.98
N ILE A 123 -2.14 -2.97 39.61
CA ILE A 123 -3.03 -3.68 40.52
C ILE A 123 -2.55 -3.40 41.95
N VAL A 124 -3.37 -2.69 42.72
CA VAL A 124 -3.10 -2.42 44.13
C VAL A 124 -3.61 -3.61 44.95
N GLN A 125 -2.69 -4.24 45.68
CA GLN A 125 -2.96 -5.31 46.63
C GLN A 125 -2.37 -4.97 47.99
N ALA A 126 -2.97 -5.50 49.05
CA ALA A 126 -2.42 -5.35 50.39
C ALA A 126 -1.15 -6.19 50.57
N ARG A 127 -0.17 -5.64 51.29
CA ARG A 127 1.07 -6.36 51.62
C ARG A 127 0.87 -7.38 52.74
N ALA A 128 -0.10 -7.14 53.62
CA ALA A 128 -0.47 -8.01 54.73
C ALA A 128 -1.99 -7.95 54.97
N ALA A 129 -2.51 -8.95 55.68
CA ALA A 129 -3.93 -9.04 55.98
C ALA A 129 -4.34 -8.02 57.05
N GLY A 130 -5.62 -7.64 57.03
CA GLY A 130 -6.18 -6.66 57.95
C GLY A 130 -7.68 -6.46 57.76
N PHE A 131 -8.18 -5.34 58.26
CA PHE A 131 -9.57 -4.93 58.06
C PHE A 131 -9.63 -3.48 57.55
N ILE A 132 -10.67 -3.17 56.77
CA ILE A 132 -10.88 -1.85 56.19
C ILE A 132 -11.52 -0.93 57.23
N ASP A 133 -10.90 0.22 57.47
CA ASP A 133 -11.43 1.27 58.34
C ASP A 133 -12.30 2.26 57.57
N LYS A 134 -11.84 2.64 56.38
CA LYS A 134 -12.50 3.66 55.55
C LYS A 134 -12.26 3.39 54.08
N VAL A 135 -13.29 3.57 53.26
CA VAL A 135 -13.17 3.58 51.80
C VAL A 135 -13.50 4.99 51.31
N TYR A 136 -12.65 5.56 50.46
CA TYR A 136 -12.89 6.88 49.90
C TYR A 136 -13.99 6.80 48.82
N PRO A 137 -14.64 7.92 48.43
CA PRO A 137 -15.71 7.93 47.44
C PRO A 137 -15.20 7.62 46.02
N LEU A 138 -14.92 6.33 45.76
CA LEU A 138 -14.34 5.82 44.53
C LEU A 138 -15.09 4.57 44.08
N THR A 139 -15.29 4.44 42.78
CA THR A 139 -15.87 3.25 42.16
C THR A 139 -15.24 2.96 40.80
N VAL A 140 -15.56 1.78 40.25
CA VAL A 140 -15.11 1.38 38.92
C VAL A 140 -15.66 2.37 37.88
N GLY A 141 -14.77 2.86 37.01
CA GLY A 141 -15.04 3.90 36.02
C GLY A 141 -14.50 5.28 36.41
N ASP A 142 -14.18 5.52 37.68
CA ASP A 142 -13.62 6.80 38.11
C ASP A 142 -12.17 6.97 37.67
N LYS A 143 -11.81 8.20 37.29
CA LYS A 143 -10.42 8.59 37.05
C LYS A 143 -9.76 9.01 38.36
N VAL A 144 -8.58 8.48 38.63
CA VAL A 144 -7.75 8.81 39.78
C VAL A 144 -6.39 9.34 39.36
N GLN A 145 -5.89 10.29 40.14
CA GLN A 145 -4.53 10.79 40.01
C GLN A 145 -3.58 10.03 40.92
N LYS A 146 -2.30 9.99 40.57
CA LYS A 146 -1.25 9.41 41.39
C LYS A 146 -1.24 10.05 42.77
N GLY A 147 -1.33 9.21 43.80
CA GLY A 147 -1.40 9.63 45.20
C GLY A 147 -2.82 9.79 45.75
N ALA A 148 -3.86 9.66 44.92
CA ALA A 148 -5.25 9.67 45.39
C ALA A 148 -5.48 8.54 46.42
N PRO A 149 -6.02 8.85 47.62
CA PRO A 149 -6.35 7.83 48.62
C PRO A 149 -7.47 6.90 48.14
N LEU A 150 -7.27 5.59 48.26
CA LEU A 150 -8.24 4.56 47.87
C LEU A 150 -9.03 4.08 49.09
N LEU A 151 -8.30 3.62 50.12
CA LEU A 151 -8.86 3.16 51.38
C LEU A 151 -7.84 3.28 52.51
N ASP A 152 -8.35 3.31 53.74
CA ASP A 152 -7.58 3.16 54.97
C ASP A 152 -7.84 1.76 55.54
N LEU A 153 -6.77 1.10 55.99
CA LEU A 153 -6.79 -0.25 56.55
C LEU A 153 -5.88 -0.35 57.78
N THR A 154 -6.24 -1.24 58.69
CA THR A 154 -5.40 -1.57 59.85
C THR A 154 -4.71 -2.92 59.64
N ILE A 155 -3.38 -2.92 59.78
CA ILE A 155 -2.53 -4.11 59.60
C ILE A 155 -1.79 -4.40 60.92
N PRO A 156 -2.13 -5.49 61.63
CA PRO A 156 -1.48 -5.84 62.90
C PRO A 156 -0.13 -6.53 62.72
N ASP A 157 0.14 -7.13 61.56
CA ASP A 157 1.30 -8.02 61.30
C ASP A 157 2.67 -7.37 61.63
N TRP A 158 2.77 -6.04 61.54
CA TRP A 158 4.03 -5.33 61.73
C TRP A 158 4.20 -4.73 63.13
N VAL A 159 3.23 -4.83 64.04
CA VAL A 159 3.28 -4.09 65.32
C VAL A 159 4.34 -4.62 66.28
N GLU A 160 4.59 -5.94 66.26
CA GLU A 160 5.57 -6.61 67.13
C GLU A 160 6.99 -6.17 66.78
N ALA A 161 7.35 -6.19 65.49
CA ALA A 161 8.68 -5.76 65.06
C ALA A 161 8.87 -4.24 65.20
N GLN A 162 7.78 -3.45 65.10
CA GLN A 162 7.82 -2.01 65.36
C GLN A 162 8.05 -1.68 66.84
N SER A 163 7.40 -2.40 67.77
CA SER A 163 7.60 -2.18 69.20
C SER A 163 9.00 -2.61 69.64
N GLU A 164 9.52 -3.70 69.08
CA GLU A 164 10.91 -4.14 69.28
C GLU A 164 11.91 -3.08 68.82
N TYR A 165 11.69 -2.50 67.63
CA TYR A 165 12.50 -1.38 67.12
C TYR A 165 12.51 -0.18 68.09
N LEU A 166 11.33 0.24 68.58
CA LEU A 166 11.22 1.40 69.48
C LEU A 166 11.86 1.13 70.84
N LEU A 167 11.69 -0.07 71.41
CA LEU A 167 12.37 -0.46 72.64
C LEU A 167 13.90 -0.47 72.48
N LEU A 168 14.40 -0.94 71.34
CA LEU A 168 15.83 -0.96 71.04
C LEU A 168 16.39 0.46 70.89
N ARG A 169 15.57 1.40 70.39
CA ARG A 169 15.90 2.83 70.34
C ARG A 169 15.97 3.45 71.74
N GLU A 170 15.07 3.08 72.65
CA GLU A 170 15.07 3.57 74.05
C GLU A 170 16.27 3.04 74.85
N THR A 171 16.64 1.78 74.63
CA THR A 171 17.75 1.11 75.33
C THR A 171 19.14 1.40 74.75
N GLY A 172 19.24 2.24 73.71
CA GLY A 172 20.51 2.65 73.11
C GLY A 172 21.17 1.57 72.24
N GLY A 173 20.37 0.77 71.52
CA GLY A 173 20.86 -0.29 70.63
C GLY A 173 21.80 0.21 69.53
N THR A 174 22.64 -0.70 69.04
CA THR A 174 23.62 -0.42 68.00
C THR A 174 22.92 -0.15 66.66
N ALA A 175 23.46 0.75 65.84
CA ALA A 175 22.90 1.07 64.52
C ALA A 175 22.70 -0.17 63.63
N THR A 176 23.60 -1.16 63.69
CA THR A 176 23.48 -2.42 62.96
C THR A 176 22.30 -3.27 63.41
N GLN A 177 21.97 -3.25 64.71
CA GLN A 177 20.81 -3.95 65.25
C GLN A 177 19.55 -3.23 64.78
N THR A 178 19.46 -1.91 64.99
CA THR A 178 18.33 -1.09 64.54
C THR A 178 18.02 -1.26 63.05
N GLU A 179 19.04 -1.23 62.19
CA GLU A 179 18.91 -1.45 60.75
C GLU A 179 18.44 -2.88 60.44
N GLY A 180 18.94 -3.88 61.15
CA GLY A 180 18.50 -5.26 61.01
C GLY A 180 17.00 -5.44 61.28
N ILE A 181 16.42 -4.70 62.24
CA ILE A 181 14.98 -4.71 62.45
C ILE A 181 14.23 -3.99 61.32
N LEU A 182 14.70 -2.83 60.88
CA LEU A 182 14.08 -2.11 59.75
C LEU A 182 14.03 -2.95 58.48
N GLU A 183 15.09 -3.72 58.20
CA GLU A 183 15.14 -4.64 57.07
C GLU A 183 14.15 -5.80 57.23
N ARG A 184 13.95 -6.33 58.45
CA ARG A 184 12.86 -7.30 58.72
C ARG A 184 11.49 -6.71 58.41
N LEU A 185 11.21 -5.46 58.78
CA LEU A 185 9.94 -4.79 58.44
C LEU A 185 9.77 -4.63 56.92
N ARG A 186 10.83 -4.25 56.22
CA ARG A 186 10.83 -4.10 54.76
C ARG A 186 10.53 -5.43 54.06
N LEU A 187 11.18 -6.51 54.48
CA LEU A 187 10.98 -7.86 53.94
C LEU A 187 9.61 -8.46 54.33
N ALA A 188 9.06 -8.07 55.49
CA ALA A 188 7.69 -8.39 55.88
C ALA A 188 6.62 -7.65 55.06
N GLY A 189 7.03 -6.75 54.16
CA GLY A 189 6.16 -6.06 53.22
C GLY A 189 5.69 -4.68 53.68
N MET A 190 6.20 -4.14 54.80
CA MET A 190 5.87 -2.79 55.23
C MET A 190 6.39 -1.76 54.21
N PRO A 191 5.55 -0.84 53.71
CA PRO A 191 5.99 0.16 52.74
C PRO A 191 7.08 1.07 53.31
N GLU A 192 8.13 1.34 52.53
CA GLU A 192 9.25 2.18 52.98
C GLU A 192 8.82 3.58 53.42
N ALA A 193 7.78 4.14 52.79
CA ALA A 193 7.24 5.44 53.18
C ALA A 193 6.64 5.42 54.60
N ASP A 194 6.06 4.30 55.01
CA ASP A 194 5.50 4.13 56.36
C ASP A 194 6.59 3.72 57.37
N ILE A 195 7.63 2.99 56.94
CA ILE A 195 8.85 2.78 57.74
C ILE A 195 9.51 4.14 58.05
N ARG A 196 9.67 5.02 57.05
CA ARG A 196 10.17 6.38 57.27
C ARG A 196 9.30 7.17 58.26
N ARG A 197 7.98 6.94 58.26
CA ARG A 197 7.05 7.55 59.24
C ARG A 197 7.27 7.01 60.65
N LEU A 198 7.50 5.71 60.81
CA LEU A 198 7.88 5.10 62.10
C LEU A 198 9.16 5.75 62.64
N ILE A 199 10.20 5.89 61.81
CA ILE A 199 11.48 6.49 62.21
C ILE A 199 11.32 7.97 62.56
N ALA A 200 10.53 8.72 61.79
CA ALA A 200 10.33 10.15 62.04
C ALA A 200 9.48 10.46 63.28
N THR A 201 8.46 9.64 63.55
CA THR A 201 7.49 9.90 64.63
C THR A 201 7.77 9.12 65.91
N GLN A 202 8.58 8.07 65.85
CA GLN A 202 8.83 7.12 66.95
C GLN A 202 7.52 6.57 67.54
N LYS A 203 6.51 6.38 66.68
CA LYS A 203 5.20 5.81 67.03
C LYS A 203 4.89 4.61 66.16
N ILE A 204 4.30 3.59 66.77
CA ILE A 204 3.83 2.40 66.07
C ILE A 204 2.75 2.81 65.05
N GLN A 205 2.93 2.37 63.82
CA GLN A 205 1.99 2.56 62.71
C GLN A 205 1.09 1.33 62.63
N THR A 206 -0.21 1.54 62.83
CA THR A 206 -1.24 0.49 62.76
C THR A 206 -2.20 0.70 61.60
N ARG A 207 -2.56 1.97 61.33
CA ARG A 207 -3.42 2.38 60.22
C ARG A 207 -2.60 2.89 59.05
N PHE A 208 -2.86 2.31 57.88
CA PHE A 208 -2.21 2.64 56.62
C PHE A 208 -3.23 3.18 55.62
N THR A 209 -2.76 3.94 54.64
CA THR A 209 -3.60 4.45 53.55
C THR A 209 -3.02 3.96 52.23
N LEU A 210 -3.79 3.15 51.50
CA LEU A 210 -3.42 2.74 50.16
C LEU A 210 -3.78 3.86 49.17
N LYS A 211 -2.83 4.20 48.32
CA LYS A 211 -2.97 5.28 47.33
C LYS A 211 -2.80 4.75 45.92
N ALA A 212 -3.38 5.44 44.95
CA ALA A 212 -3.15 5.18 43.53
C ALA A 212 -1.66 5.37 43.19
N PRO A 213 -0.96 4.35 42.64
CA PRO A 213 0.47 4.45 42.31
C PRO A 213 0.74 5.22 41.01
N ILE A 214 -0.27 5.31 40.13
CA ILE A 214 -0.22 5.95 38.82
C ILE A 214 -1.52 6.74 38.57
N ASP A 215 -1.47 7.66 37.60
CA ASP A 215 -2.65 8.30 37.04
C ASP A 215 -3.39 7.33 36.09
N GLY A 216 -4.71 7.30 36.15
CA GLY A 216 -5.49 6.41 35.29
C GLY A 216 -6.95 6.25 35.71
N VAL A 217 -7.62 5.27 35.12
CA VAL A 217 -9.02 4.92 35.39
C VAL A 217 -9.09 3.62 36.19
N ILE A 218 -9.97 3.57 37.19
CA ILE A 218 -10.22 2.37 37.98
C ILE A 218 -11.07 1.39 37.14
N THR A 219 -10.51 0.25 36.77
CA THR A 219 -11.23 -0.81 36.03
C THR A 219 -11.68 -1.99 36.90
N ALA A 220 -11.21 -2.09 38.14
CA ALA A 220 -11.75 -3.00 39.15
C ALA A 220 -11.58 -2.40 40.56
N PHE A 221 -12.53 -2.65 41.46
CA PHE A 221 -12.54 -2.15 42.84
C PHE A 221 -13.38 -3.08 43.72
N ASP A 222 -12.75 -4.10 44.28
CA ASP A 222 -13.47 -5.24 44.87
C ASP A 222 -13.75 -5.06 46.37
N LEU A 223 -13.10 -4.09 47.02
CA LEU A 223 -13.21 -3.86 48.46
C LEU A 223 -14.09 -2.67 48.81
N ARG A 224 -15.00 -2.88 49.75
CA ARG A 224 -15.94 -1.87 50.27
C ARG A 224 -15.81 -1.75 51.79
N ALA A 225 -16.40 -0.69 52.35
CA ALA A 225 -16.34 -0.44 53.79
C ALA A 225 -16.96 -1.60 54.59
N GLY A 226 -16.32 -1.98 55.69
CA GLY A 226 -16.78 -3.08 56.57
C GLY A 226 -16.25 -4.47 56.18
N MET A 227 -15.45 -4.59 55.13
CA MET A 227 -14.84 -5.87 54.74
C MET A 227 -13.50 -6.11 55.46
N ASN A 228 -13.05 -7.36 55.43
CA ASN A 228 -11.65 -7.72 55.70
C ASN A 228 -10.85 -7.68 54.39
N ILE A 229 -9.54 -7.47 54.51
CA ILE A 229 -8.62 -7.46 53.38
C ILE A 229 -7.58 -8.57 53.52
N ALA A 230 -7.42 -9.33 52.44
CA ALA A 230 -6.42 -10.36 52.29
C ALA A 230 -5.39 -9.97 51.21
N LYS A 231 -4.30 -10.74 51.09
CA LYS A 231 -3.19 -10.43 50.17
C LYS A 231 -3.55 -10.64 48.69
N ASP A 232 -4.47 -11.55 48.42
CA ASP A 232 -4.99 -11.90 47.10
C ASP A 232 -6.03 -10.90 46.58
N ASN A 233 -6.73 -10.21 47.48
CA ASN A 233 -7.77 -9.25 47.12
C ASN A 233 -7.20 -8.07 46.32
N VAL A 234 -7.87 -7.74 45.21
CA VAL A 234 -7.56 -6.55 44.42
C VAL A 234 -8.30 -5.35 45.01
N VAL A 235 -7.54 -4.43 45.60
CA VAL A 235 -8.09 -3.19 46.14
C VAL A 235 -8.59 -2.32 44.99
N ALA A 236 -7.71 -2.08 44.03
CA ALA A 236 -8.01 -1.31 42.83
C ALA A 236 -7.14 -1.78 41.67
N LYS A 237 -7.73 -1.90 40.49
CA LYS A 237 -7.02 -2.02 39.22
C LYS A 237 -7.10 -0.69 38.50
N ILE A 238 -5.96 -0.07 38.25
CA ILE A 238 -5.84 1.27 37.65
C ILE A 238 -5.10 1.12 36.33
N GLN A 239 -5.70 1.63 35.26
CA GLN A 239 -5.11 1.61 33.92
C GLN A 239 -4.97 3.03 33.37
N GLY A 240 -3.76 3.36 32.93
CA GLY A 240 -3.46 4.65 32.31
C GLY A 240 -4.00 4.76 30.89
N MET A 241 -4.20 6.01 30.44
CA MET A 241 -4.64 6.34 29.09
C MET A 241 -3.83 7.49 28.47
N ASP A 242 -2.64 7.78 29.02
CA ASP A 242 -1.68 8.71 28.44
C ASP A 242 -0.24 8.18 28.60
N PRO A 243 0.41 7.68 27.52
CA PRO A 243 -0.08 7.67 26.13
C PRO A 243 -1.18 6.62 25.94
N VAL A 244 -2.20 6.92 25.13
CA VAL A 244 -3.31 5.99 24.84
C VAL A 244 -2.93 4.98 23.76
N TRP A 245 -3.50 3.79 23.80
CA TRP A 245 -3.29 2.77 22.77
C TRP A 245 -4.44 2.73 21.79
N VAL A 246 -4.11 2.56 20.51
CA VAL A 246 -5.09 2.27 19.46
C VAL A 246 -4.64 1.04 18.69
N THR A 247 -5.49 0.03 18.61
CA THR A 247 -5.15 -1.23 17.94
C THR A 247 -6.03 -1.39 16.71
N ALA A 248 -5.41 -1.41 15.54
CA ALA A 248 -6.07 -1.64 14.26
C ALA A 248 -6.04 -3.12 13.87
N ALA A 249 -7.15 -3.60 13.32
CA ALA A 249 -7.31 -4.97 12.87
C ALA A 249 -7.10 -5.05 11.35
N ILE A 250 -6.04 -5.76 10.93
CA ILE A 250 -5.65 -5.88 9.51
C ILE A 250 -5.85 -7.33 9.07
N PRO A 251 -6.72 -7.61 8.07
CA PRO A 251 -6.89 -8.97 7.54
C PRO A 251 -5.56 -9.61 7.09
N GLU A 252 -5.37 -10.88 7.45
CA GLU A 252 -4.10 -11.59 7.17
C GLU A 252 -3.74 -11.67 5.68
N SER A 253 -4.74 -11.69 4.78
CA SER A 253 -4.55 -11.73 3.32
C SER A 253 -3.84 -10.51 2.74
N ILE A 254 -3.83 -9.39 3.46
CA ILE A 254 -3.22 -8.12 3.07
C ILE A 254 -2.09 -7.69 4.01
N ALA A 255 -1.51 -8.65 4.74
CA ALA A 255 -0.34 -8.43 5.60
C ALA A 255 0.83 -7.73 4.87
N TRP A 256 1.04 -8.08 3.60
CA TRP A 256 2.09 -7.52 2.73
C TRP A 256 1.95 -6.01 2.49
N LEU A 257 0.78 -5.44 2.76
CA LEU A 257 0.50 -4.02 2.60
C LEU A 257 1.18 -3.17 3.67
N VAL A 258 1.44 -3.75 4.85
CA VAL A 258 2.09 -3.06 5.96
C VAL A 258 3.60 -3.30 5.87
N LYS A 259 4.37 -2.22 5.75
CA LYS A 259 5.83 -2.23 5.71
C LYS A 259 6.38 -1.22 6.72
N ASP A 260 7.67 -1.30 7.01
CA ASP A 260 8.31 -0.34 7.94
C ASP A 260 8.24 1.12 7.45
N ALA A 261 8.24 1.32 6.12
CA ALA A 261 8.12 2.64 5.49
C ALA A 261 6.66 3.13 5.37
N SER A 262 5.68 2.36 5.86
CA SER A 262 4.27 2.71 5.83
C SER A 262 3.98 4.00 6.60
N GLN A 263 3.11 4.81 6.04
CA GLN A 263 2.60 6.03 6.67
C GLN A 263 1.20 5.77 7.20
N PHE A 264 0.96 6.18 8.44
CA PHE A 264 -0.29 5.96 9.13
C PHE A 264 -0.95 7.30 9.48
N THR A 265 -2.24 7.40 9.19
CA THR A 265 -3.07 8.55 9.59
C THR A 265 -4.27 8.02 10.34
N LEU A 266 -4.50 8.54 11.53
CA LEU A 266 -5.57 8.08 12.40
C LEU A 266 -6.67 9.13 12.50
N THR A 267 -7.91 8.68 12.43
CA THR A 267 -9.09 9.53 12.57
C THR A 267 -10.04 8.93 13.60
N VAL A 268 -10.61 9.75 14.46
CA VAL A 268 -11.58 9.31 15.47
C VAL A 268 -12.89 10.05 15.20
N PRO A 269 -13.98 9.34 14.86
CA PRO A 269 -15.26 9.98 14.53
C PRO A 269 -15.82 10.86 15.67
N ALA A 270 -15.52 10.52 16.92
CA ALA A 270 -15.95 11.31 18.08
C ALA A 270 -15.25 12.68 18.17
N ARG A 271 -14.13 12.89 17.47
CA ARG A 271 -13.32 14.12 17.47
C ARG A 271 -12.78 14.44 16.08
N PRO A 272 -13.60 14.95 15.15
CA PRO A 272 -13.17 15.34 13.81
C PRO A 272 -12.21 16.55 13.82
N ASP A 273 -12.24 17.34 14.89
CA ASP A 273 -11.45 18.57 15.09
C ASP A 273 -9.99 18.30 15.46
N LYS A 274 -9.64 17.05 15.77
CA LYS A 274 -8.31 16.69 16.26
C LYS A 274 -7.47 15.97 15.22
N THR A 275 -6.28 16.52 14.97
CA THR A 275 -5.19 15.80 14.34
C THR A 275 -4.44 15.02 15.42
N LEU A 276 -4.34 13.71 15.22
CA LEU A 276 -3.72 12.81 16.19
C LEU A 276 -2.30 12.51 15.75
N THR A 277 -1.35 12.69 16.68
CA THR A 277 0.06 12.39 16.42
C THR A 277 0.37 11.00 16.93
N ILE A 278 0.80 10.12 16.03
CA ILE A 278 1.21 8.76 16.37
C ILE A 278 2.65 8.84 16.88
N ARG A 279 2.88 8.48 18.13
CA ARG A 279 4.21 8.47 18.75
C ARG A 279 5.06 7.32 18.20
N LYS A 280 4.47 6.13 18.14
CA LYS A 280 5.06 4.93 17.53
C LYS A 280 3.98 3.94 17.19
N TRP A 281 4.34 2.98 16.34
CA TRP A 281 3.49 1.86 16.00
C TRP A 281 4.29 0.56 16.06
N THR A 282 3.61 -0.56 16.23
CA THR A 282 4.21 -1.89 16.28
C THR A 282 3.21 -2.89 15.71
N LEU A 283 3.64 -3.65 14.71
CA LEU A 283 2.91 -4.82 14.27
C LEU A 283 3.16 -5.96 15.27
N LEU A 284 2.11 -6.45 15.92
CA LEU A 284 2.26 -7.53 16.90
C LEU A 284 2.66 -8.84 16.21
N PRO A 285 3.45 -9.70 16.88
CA PRO A 285 3.96 -10.93 16.27
C PRO A 285 2.89 -12.00 16.04
N GLY A 286 1.77 -11.92 16.76
CA GLY A 286 0.65 -12.86 16.66
C GLY A 286 -0.52 -12.29 15.84
N VAL A 287 -1.21 -13.19 15.14
CA VAL A 287 -2.56 -12.93 14.61
C VAL A 287 -3.59 -13.26 15.67
N ASP A 288 -4.66 -12.49 15.71
CA ASP A 288 -5.83 -12.85 16.50
C ASP A 288 -6.58 -13.99 15.79
N ALA A 289 -6.59 -15.17 16.41
CA ALA A 289 -7.23 -16.37 15.86
C ALA A 289 -8.76 -16.26 15.77
N ALA A 290 -9.40 -15.42 16.60
CA ALA A 290 -10.84 -15.24 16.59
C ALA A 290 -11.29 -14.45 15.36
N THR A 291 -10.53 -13.43 14.97
CA THR A 291 -10.86 -12.54 13.85
C THR A 291 -10.04 -12.79 12.58
N ARG A 292 -8.98 -13.60 12.65
CA ARG A 292 -7.96 -13.80 11.60
C ARG A 292 -7.35 -12.47 11.12
N THR A 293 -7.05 -11.60 12.07
CA THR A 293 -6.46 -10.29 11.79
C THR A 293 -5.13 -10.10 12.52
N LEU A 294 -4.16 -9.52 11.82
CA LEU A 294 -2.96 -8.96 12.41
C LEU A 294 -3.35 -7.73 13.23
N GLN A 295 -2.72 -7.61 14.40
CA GLN A 295 -2.95 -6.51 15.31
C GLN A 295 -1.84 -5.48 15.15
N LEU A 296 -2.18 -4.30 14.62
CA LEU A 296 -1.25 -3.17 14.53
C LEU A 296 -1.55 -2.20 15.67
N ARG A 297 -0.64 -2.14 16.65
CA ARG A 297 -0.80 -1.30 17.84
C ARG A 297 -0.08 0.04 17.63
N LEU A 298 -0.79 1.13 17.89
CA LEU A 298 -0.31 2.51 17.82
C LEU A 298 -0.35 3.12 19.22
N GLU A 299 0.69 3.86 19.58
CA GLU A 299 0.70 4.70 20.78
C GLU A 299 0.48 6.15 20.36
N ILE A 300 -0.51 6.81 20.97
CA ILE A 300 -0.94 8.17 20.61
C ILE A 300 -0.84 9.05 21.85
N ASP A 301 -0.35 10.26 21.66
CA ASP A 301 -0.35 11.28 22.71
C ASP A 301 -1.78 11.74 23.01
N ASN A 302 -2.19 11.67 24.27
CA ASN A 302 -3.56 11.95 24.71
C ASN A 302 -3.60 12.73 26.02
N ALA A 303 -2.74 13.74 26.15
CA ALA A 303 -2.62 14.57 27.35
C ALA A 303 -3.91 15.34 27.69
N ASP A 304 -4.75 15.60 26.70
CA ASP A 304 -6.05 16.26 26.86
C ASP A 304 -7.21 15.30 27.12
N GLU A 305 -6.95 13.98 27.15
CA GLU A 305 -7.92 12.92 27.45
C GLU A 305 -9.18 12.91 26.53
N ALA A 306 -9.06 13.44 25.30
CA ALA A 306 -10.14 13.38 24.33
C ALA A 306 -10.39 11.96 23.83
N LEU A 307 -9.34 11.15 23.67
CA LEU A 307 -9.45 9.75 23.29
C LEU A 307 -9.77 8.91 24.52
N LYS A 308 -11.01 8.41 24.58
CA LYS A 308 -11.45 7.54 25.67
C LYS A 308 -11.38 6.08 25.23
N PRO A 309 -10.84 5.18 26.06
CA PRO A 309 -10.89 3.75 25.80
C PRO A 309 -12.31 3.26 25.54
N GLY A 310 -12.47 2.41 24.52
CA GLY A 310 -13.76 1.97 23.98
C GLY A 310 -14.26 2.76 22.77
N MET A 311 -13.61 3.86 22.39
CA MET A 311 -13.93 4.57 21.14
C MET A 311 -13.46 3.81 19.91
N ASN A 312 -14.20 3.97 18.81
CA ASN A 312 -13.79 3.51 17.49
C ASN A 312 -12.82 4.52 16.86
N ALA A 313 -11.85 4.02 16.12
CA ALA A 313 -10.93 4.80 15.31
C ALA A 313 -10.82 4.20 13.90
N GLY A 314 -10.55 5.05 12.91
CA GLY A 314 -10.18 4.65 11.56
C GLY A 314 -8.68 4.85 11.37
N LEU A 315 -7.98 3.80 10.93
CA LEU A 315 -6.58 3.86 10.55
C LEU A 315 -6.47 3.85 9.03
N GLN A 316 -6.05 4.97 8.46
CA GLN A 316 -5.64 5.03 7.05
C GLN A 316 -4.17 4.66 6.94
N LEU A 317 -3.88 3.66 6.11
CA LEU A 317 -2.53 3.23 5.77
C LEU A 317 -2.20 3.67 4.35
N ASN A 318 -1.01 4.25 4.17
CA ASN A 318 -0.40 4.49 2.87
C ASN A 318 0.96 3.79 2.78
N THR A 319 1.16 2.98 1.74
CA THR A 319 2.41 2.23 1.51
C THR A 319 2.90 2.40 0.09
N ALA A 320 4.16 2.81 -0.08
CA ALA A 320 4.80 2.89 -1.39
C ALA A 320 5.22 1.50 -1.90
N SER A 321 4.94 1.21 -3.17
CA SER A 321 5.49 0.06 -3.88
C SER A 321 6.90 0.32 -4.41
N GLU A 322 7.49 -0.70 -5.02
CA GLU A 322 8.65 -0.51 -5.91
C GLU A 322 8.27 0.41 -7.09
N PRO A 323 9.22 1.18 -7.65
CA PRO A 323 8.96 2.01 -8.82
C PRO A 323 8.52 1.19 -10.04
N MET A 324 7.36 1.56 -10.61
CA MET A 324 6.74 0.92 -11.77
C MET A 324 6.27 1.99 -12.76
N LEU A 325 5.85 1.57 -13.96
CA LEU A 325 5.21 2.48 -14.92
C LEU A 325 3.79 2.78 -14.44
N LEU A 326 3.43 4.05 -14.29
CA LEU A 326 2.15 4.49 -13.76
C LEU A 326 1.31 5.11 -14.87
N ILE A 327 0.05 4.68 -14.94
CA ILE A 327 -0.97 5.26 -15.80
C ILE A 327 -2.27 5.46 -15.03
N PRO A 328 -3.14 6.41 -15.42
CA PRO A 328 -4.48 6.48 -14.87
C PRO A 328 -5.23 5.16 -15.14
N SER A 329 -5.97 4.65 -14.15
CA SER A 329 -6.68 3.37 -14.31
C SER A 329 -7.73 3.42 -15.42
N GLN A 330 -8.27 4.61 -15.73
CA GLN A 330 -9.21 4.82 -16.84
C GLN A 330 -8.58 4.62 -18.22
N ALA A 331 -7.24 4.59 -18.32
CA ALA A 331 -6.50 4.39 -19.56
C ALA A 331 -6.21 2.91 -19.87
N LEU A 332 -6.52 2.00 -18.94
CA LEU A 332 -6.33 0.57 -19.08
C LEU A 332 -7.62 -0.11 -19.55
N ILE A 333 -7.50 -0.98 -20.54
CA ILE A 333 -8.56 -1.86 -21.00
C ILE A 333 -8.20 -3.29 -20.60
N ASP A 334 -9.11 -3.93 -19.89
CA ASP A 334 -9.02 -5.31 -19.43
C ASP A 334 -10.12 -6.15 -20.07
N THR A 335 -9.78 -7.14 -20.89
CA THR A 335 -10.73 -8.11 -21.46
C THR A 335 -10.64 -9.50 -20.81
N GLY A 336 -10.07 -9.61 -19.62
CA GLY A 336 -9.80 -10.84 -18.87
C GLY A 336 -8.58 -11.61 -19.39
N ASN A 337 -8.50 -11.80 -20.71
CA ASN A 337 -7.43 -12.55 -21.36
C ASN A 337 -6.26 -11.68 -21.81
N GLU A 338 -6.48 -10.36 -21.94
CA GLU A 338 -5.54 -9.41 -22.49
C GLU A 338 -5.73 -8.06 -21.80
N GLN A 339 -4.62 -7.42 -21.45
CA GLN A 339 -4.58 -6.06 -20.92
C GLN A 339 -3.92 -5.17 -21.96
N ARG A 340 -4.56 -4.04 -22.30
CA ARG A 340 -4.03 -3.12 -23.30
C ARG A 340 -4.31 -1.67 -22.96
N VAL A 341 -3.61 -0.79 -23.66
CA VAL A 341 -3.84 0.65 -23.63
C VAL A 341 -3.80 1.21 -25.06
N ILE A 342 -4.38 2.39 -25.26
CA ILE A 342 -4.26 3.11 -26.53
C ILE A 342 -3.21 4.21 -26.38
N THR A 343 -2.09 4.05 -27.07
CA THR A 343 -1.03 5.07 -27.13
C THR A 343 -1.30 6.07 -28.25
N VAL A 344 -0.83 7.31 -28.06
CA VAL A 344 -0.90 8.37 -29.07
C VAL A 344 0.49 8.61 -29.62
N ASP A 345 0.67 8.35 -30.90
CA ASP A 345 1.92 8.53 -31.61
C ASP A 345 2.21 10.02 -31.90
N ALA A 346 3.43 10.35 -32.33
CA ALA A 346 3.84 11.71 -32.65
C ALA A 346 2.96 12.36 -33.74
N ASP A 347 2.46 11.56 -34.68
CA ASP A 347 1.58 12.01 -35.78
C ASP A 347 0.09 12.10 -35.41
N GLY A 348 -0.24 11.91 -34.12
CA GLY A 348 -1.61 11.86 -33.61
C GLY A 348 -2.36 10.56 -33.94
N ARG A 349 -1.65 9.51 -34.35
CA ARG A 349 -2.22 8.19 -34.60
C ARG A 349 -2.47 7.45 -33.28
N PHE A 350 -3.58 6.72 -33.18
CA PHE A 350 -3.91 5.90 -32.01
C PHE A 350 -3.42 4.47 -32.25
N VAL A 351 -2.48 4.01 -31.43
CA VAL A 351 -1.87 2.68 -31.57
C VAL A 351 -2.15 1.86 -30.31
N PRO A 352 -2.88 0.73 -30.43
CA PRO A 352 -3.07 -0.17 -29.29
C PRO A 352 -1.75 -0.84 -28.92
N LYS A 353 -1.43 -0.90 -27.62
CA LYS A 353 -0.28 -1.63 -27.09
C LYS A 353 -0.70 -2.52 -25.92
N ARG A 354 -0.21 -3.76 -25.92
CA ARG A 354 -0.39 -4.68 -24.80
C ARG A 354 0.48 -4.28 -23.63
N VAL A 355 -0.06 -4.41 -22.43
CA VAL A 355 0.65 -4.11 -21.19
C VAL A 355 0.51 -5.26 -20.21
N ALA A 356 1.44 -5.38 -19.27
CA ALA A 356 1.34 -6.32 -18.16
C ALA A 356 1.03 -5.53 -16.89
N VAL A 357 -0.17 -5.69 -16.35
CA VAL A 357 -0.58 -5.00 -15.11
C VAL A 357 0.14 -5.63 -13.93
N PHE A 358 0.66 -4.78 -13.04
CA PHE A 358 1.20 -5.21 -11.74
C PHE A 358 0.11 -5.15 -10.67
N GLN A 359 -0.40 -3.95 -10.38
CA GLN A 359 -1.42 -3.71 -9.36
C GLN A 359 -2.05 -2.33 -9.59
N ALA A 360 -3.25 -2.08 -9.07
CA ALA A 360 -3.91 -0.77 -9.12
C ALA A 360 -4.34 -0.31 -7.72
N SER A 361 -4.30 1.00 -7.46
CA SER A 361 -4.81 1.63 -6.24
C SER A 361 -5.07 3.12 -6.46
N GLN A 362 -6.04 3.70 -5.73
CA GLN A 362 -6.38 5.13 -5.79
C GLN A 362 -6.59 5.71 -7.22
N GLY A 363 -7.12 4.92 -8.16
CA GLY A 363 -7.38 5.36 -9.54
C GLY A 363 -6.13 5.44 -10.43
N VAL A 364 -4.99 4.92 -9.96
CA VAL A 364 -3.76 4.76 -10.73
C VAL A 364 -3.41 3.28 -10.81
N THR A 365 -2.95 2.84 -11.97
CA THR A 365 -2.50 1.48 -12.20
C THR A 365 -1.00 1.44 -12.49
N ALA A 366 -0.29 0.55 -11.79
CA ALA A 366 1.09 0.22 -12.08
C ALA A 366 1.17 -0.91 -13.10
N LEU A 367 2.03 -0.73 -14.09
CA LEU A 367 2.36 -1.71 -15.11
C LEU A 367 3.76 -2.26 -14.85
N ARG A 368 3.90 -3.59 -14.94
CA ARG A 368 5.19 -4.28 -14.88
C ARG A 368 6.01 -4.03 -16.14
N SER A 369 5.35 -4.00 -17.30
CA SER A 369 5.98 -3.79 -18.62
C SER A 369 4.94 -3.46 -19.69
N GLY A 370 5.41 -3.02 -20.86
CA GLY A 370 4.61 -2.82 -22.08
C GLY A 370 4.55 -1.38 -22.58
N LEU A 371 5.03 -0.42 -21.80
CA LEU A 371 5.14 0.99 -22.17
C LEU A 371 6.53 1.55 -21.83
N ALA A 372 6.83 2.71 -22.38
CA ALA A 372 7.99 3.52 -22.02
C ALA A 372 7.55 4.82 -21.31
N GLU A 373 8.44 5.34 -20.46
CA GLU A 373 8.22 6.63 -19.82
C GLU A 373 8.20 7.75 -20.87
N GLY A 374 7.26 8.69 -20.72
CA GLY A 374 7.04 9.79 -21.66
C GLY A 374 6.03 9.49 -22.78
N GLU A 375 5.62 8.23 -22.97
CA GLU A 375 4.55 7.90 -23.92
C GLU A 375 3.22 8.52 -23.48
N LYS A 376 2.37 8.88 -24.45
CA LYS A 376 1.03 9.40 -24.18
C LYS A 376 0.00 8.28 -24.33
N VAL A 377 -0.88 8.15 -23.33
CA VAL A 377 -1.96 7.18 -23.31
C VAL A 377 -3.31 7.89 -23.23
N VAL A 378 -4.32 7.39 -23.92
CA VAL A 378 -5.68 7.94 -23.86
C VAL A 378 -6.33 7.59 -22.52
N SER A 379 -6.86 8.59 -21.81
CA SER A 379 -7.55 8.42 -20.51
C SER A 379 -9.03 8.79 -20.54
N SER A 380 -9.50 9.49 -21.58
CA SER A 380 -10.91 9.84 -21.78
C SER A 380 -11.31 9.66 -23.25
N GLY A 381 -12.53 9.17 -23.50
CA GLY A 381 -12.95 8.75 -24.84
C GLY A 381 -12.38 7.39 -25.28
N LEU A 382 -11.73 6.66 -24.36
CA LEU A 382 -10.99 5.42 -24.65
C LEU A 382 -11.85 4.33 -25.32
N PHE A 383 -13.11 4.16 -24.89
CA PHE A 383 -13.97 3.10 -25.43
C PHE A 383 -14.27 3.26 -26.93
N LEU A 384 -14.61 4.47 -27.38
CA LEU A 384 -14.91 4.72 -28.79
C LEU A 384 -13.65 4.63 -29.66
N ILE A 385 -12.51 5.08 -29.15
CA ILE A 385 -11.23 4.96 -29.86
C ILE A 385 -10.79 3.50 -29.95
N ASP A 386 -10.91 2.71 -28.89
CA ASP A 386 -10.63 1.27 -28.91
C ASP A 386 -11.59 0.52 -29.84
N SER A 387 -12.87 0.91 -29.86
CA SER A 387 -13.86 0.35 -30.79
C SER A 387 -13.48 0.62 -32.25
N GLU A 388 -13.08 1.83 -32.59
CA GLU A 388 -12.61 2.20 -33.93
C GLU A 388 -11.30 1.46 -34.29
N ALA A 389 -10.38 1.34 -33.33
CA ALA A 389 -9.15 0.54 -33.49
C ALA A 389 -9.46 -0.96 -33.70
N ASN A 390 -10.55 -1.47 -33.12
CA ASN A 390 -10.99 -2.85 -33.31
C ASN A 390 -11.63 -3.03 -34.70
N ILE A 391 -12.52 -2.12 -35.12
CA ILE A 391 -13.21 -2.16 -36.42
C ILE A 391 -12.22 -2.03 -37.59
N SER A 392 -11.23 -1.14 -37.46
CA SER A 392 -10.14 -0.95 -38.43
C SER A 392 -9.10 -2.10 -38.44
N GLY A 393 -9.28 -3.13 -37.61
CA GLY A 393 -8.36 -4.27 -37.52
C GLY A 393 -7.00 -3.95 -36.91
N ALA A 394 -6.82 -2.78 -36.29
CA ALA A 394 -5.56 -2.40 -35.65
C ALA A 394 -5.21 -3.30 -34.45
N LEU A 395 -6.22 -3.81 -33.74
CA LEU A 395 -6.02 -4.77 -32.64
C LEU A 395 -5.48 -6.12 -33.13
N GLU A 396 -6.01 -6.64 -34.26
CA GLU A 396 -5.52 -7.90 -34.83
C GLU A 396 -4.10 -7.76 -35.39
N ARG A 397 -3.78 -6.62 -36.00
CA ARG A 397 -2.41 -6.29 -36.43
C ARG A 397 -1.43 -6.25 -35.25
N MET A 398 -1.80 -5.59 -34.14
CA MET A 398 -1.00 -5.60 -32.90
C MET A 398 -0.72 -7.03 -32.41
N ARG A 399 -1.72 -7.92 -32.46
CA ARG A 399 -1.57 -9.32 -32.03
C ARG A 399 -0.61 -10.09 -32.94
N SER A 400 -0.74 -9.95 -34.27
CA SER A 400 0.09 -10.67 -35.24
C SER A 400 1.55 -10.19 -35.31
N GLU A 401 1.79 -8.89 -35.12
CA GLU A 401 3.15 -8.30 -35.10
C GLU A 401 3.99 -8.89 -33.94
N SER A 402 3.38 -9.07 -32.77
CA SER A 402 4.07 -9.64 -31.61
C SER A 402 4.35 -11.14 -31.74
N ALA A 403 3.53 -11.89 -32.50
CA ALA A 403 3.74 -13.32 -32.76
C ALA A 403 4.91 -13.57 -33.72
N THR A 404 5.20 -12.61 -34.60
CA THR A 404 6.29 -12.70 -35.58
C THR A 404 7.67 -12.44 -34.94
N HIS A 405 7.72 -11.66 -33.85
CA HIS A 405 8.95 -11.37 -33.10
C HIS A 405 9.31 -12.42 -32.03
N ALA A 406 8.45 -13.42 -31.78
CA ALA A 406 8.68 -14.47 -30.78
C ALA A 406 9.25 -15.78 -31.37
N HIS A 407 9.55 -15.80 -32.66
CA HIS A 407 10.12 -16.95 -33.38
C HIS A 407 11.59 -16.75 -33.77
#